data_AF-A0A961IKE8-F1
#
_entry.id   AF-A0A961IKE8-F1
#
_cell.length_a   1.000
_cell.length_b   1.000
_cell.length_c   1.000
_cell.angle_alpha   90.00
_cell.angle_beta   90.00
_cell.angle_gamma   90.00
#
_symmetry.space_group_name_H-M   'P 1'
#
loop_
_entity.id
_entity.type
_entity.pdbx_description
1 polymer ?
#
loop_
_entity_poly.entity_id
_entity_poly.type
_entity_poly.pdbx_seq_one_letter_code
_entity_poly.pdbx_strand_id
1 'polypeptide(L)'
;MQSSWKPARGVPVARTRRGGRRWRLRHILIGLLALLLLSLFARYWWREMRWRWIVVHHTASDIGNMEYYRRLHMEERGWSDIAYHFIINNGTHNTAVGQVEESNLWHDRSGNFSTRNWYVNTFGIAIVLVGNFEEHDVPPVQKEALVKLIAVLADRYNIPVERIIGHREMQNTRCPGRHLNMAEIRLLVYDQLRQE
;
A
#
# COMPACT_ATOMS: atom_id res chain seq x y z
N MET A 1 -5.25 -6.75 100.32
CA MET A 1 -5.65 -7.38 99.04
C MET A 1 -5.37 -6.40 97.91
N GLN A 2 -4.24 -6.52 97.21
CA GLN A 2 -3.90 -5.67 96.06
C GLN A 2 -4.42 -6.36 94.79
N SER A 3 -5.37 -5.73 94.10
CA SER A 3 -5.93 -6.25 92.85
C SER A 3 -5.02 -5.85 91.67
N SER A 4 -4.50 -6.86 90.98
CA SER A 4 -3.66 -6.71 89.81
C SER A 4 -4.51 -6.47 88.57
N TRP A 5 -4.54 -5.22 88.11
CA TRP A 5 -5.18 -4.84 86.85
C TRP A 5 -4.20 -5.11 85.69
N LYS A 6 -4.52 -6.06 84.80
CA LYS A 6 -3.79 -6.26 83.53
C LYS A 6 -4.58 -5.60 82.39
N PRO A 7 -3.96 -4.74 81.56
CA PRO A 7 -4.68 -4.15 80.44
C PRO A 7 -4.95 -5.19 79.35
N ALA A 8 -6.16 -5.16 78.81
CA ALA A 8 -6.60 -5.99 77.69
C ALA A 8 -5.77 -5.67 76.44
N ARG A 9 -5.29 -6.72 75.77
CA ARG A 9 -4.60 -6.62 74.47
C ARG A 9 -5.56 -6.03 73.44
N GLY A 10 -5.19 -4.90 72.85
CA GLY A 10 -5.96 -4.24 71.80
C GLY A 10 -6.20 -5.15 70.60
N VAL A 11 -7.42 -5.11 70.06
CA VAL A 11 -7.83 -5.80 68.84
C VAL A 11 -7.06 -5.18 67.65
N PRO A 12 -6.43 -5.98 66.76
CA PRO A 12 -5.74 -5.40 65.61
C PRO A 12 -6.76 -4.84 64.62
N VAL A 13 -6.72 -3.53 64.39
CA VAL A 13 -7.50 -2.88 63.32
C VAL A 13 -6.93 -3.34 61.97
N ALA A 14 -7.70 -4.13 61.23
CA ALA A 14 -7.33 -4.57 59.89
C ALA A 14 -7.20 -3.37 58.95
N ARG A 15 -5.96 -3.01 58.59
CA ARG A 15 -5.67 -2.05 57.51
C ARG A 15 -6.29 -2.58 56.20
N THR A 16 -7.42 -2.02 55.79
CA THR A 16 -8.04 -2.37 54.51
C THR A 16 -7.12 -1.91 53.37
N ARG A 17 -6.47 -2.86 52.67
CA ARG A 17 -5.66 -2.63 51.47
C ARG A 17 -6.57 -2.21 50.29
N ARG A 18 -7.18 -1.02 50.34
CA ARG A 18 -8.01 -0.49 49.24
C ARG A 18 -7.20 0.20 48.14
N GLY A 19 -5.94 0.58 48.39
CA GLY A 19 -5.08 1.29 47.42
C GLY A 19 -4.50 0.42 46.28
N GLY A 20 -4.16 -0.84 46.54
CA GLY A 20 -3.43 -1.68 45.57
C GLY A 20 -4.25 -2.15 44.37
N ARG A 21 -5.58 -2.35 44.53
CA ARG A 21 -6.46 -2.82 43.44
C ARG A 21 -6.71 -1.74 42.40
N ARG A 22 -7.01 -0.50 42.81
CA ARG A 22 -7.22 0.62 41.88
C ARG A 22 -5.94 0.96 41.10
N TRP A 23 -4.77 0.87 41.74
CA TRP A 23 -3.49 1.09 41.09
C TRP A 23 -3.13 -0.02 40.07
N ARG A 24 -3.40 -1.29 40.42
CA ARG A 24 -3.25 -2.43 39.50
C ARG A 24 -4.22 -2.36 38.31
N LEU A 25 -5.49 -1.99 38.53
CA LEU A 25 -6.45 -1.80 37.43
C LEU A 25 -6.03 -0.68 36.47
N ARG A 26 -5.52 0.45 36.99
CA ARG A 26 -5.00 1.55 36.16
C ARG A 26 -3.85 1.09 35.26
N HIS A 27 -2.89 0.36 35.79
CA HIS A 27 -1.76 -0.15 35.00
C HIS A 27 -2.19 -1.20 33.96
N ILE A 28 -3.16 -2.06 34.29
CA ILE A 28 -3.75 -2.99 33.33
C ILE A 28 -4.43 -2.22 32.19
N LEU A 29 -5.24 -1.20 32.51
CA LEU A 29 -5.93 -0.38 31.49
C LEU A 29 -4.95 0.41 30.62
N ILE A 30 -3.89 0.97 31.21
CA ILE A 30 -2.81 1.63 30.46
C ILE A 30 -2.12 0.64 29.52
N GLY A 31 -1.81 -0.57 30.00
CA GLY A 31 -1.23 -1.63 29.17
C GLY A 31 -2.13 -2.05 28.01
N LEU A 32 -3.43 -2.22 28.25
CA LEU A 32 -4.40 -2.54 27.20
C LEU A 32 -4.53 -1.41 26.16
N LEU A 33 -4.56 -0.16 26.61
CA LEU A 33 -4.58 1.00 25.70
C LEU A 33 -3.30 1.08 24.87
N ALA A 34 -2.14 0.87 25.47
CA ALA A 34 -0.85 0.86 24.76
C ALA A 34 -0.80 -0.27 23.71
N LEU A 35 -1.29 -1.48 24.03
CA LEU A 35 -1.39 -2.58 23.08
C LEU A 35 -2.35 -2.27 21.93
N LEU A 36 -3.50 -1.65 22.22
CA LEU A 36 -4.44 -1.22 21.19
C LEU A 36 -3.78 -0.19 20.25
N LEU A 37 -3.16 0.85 20.80
CA LEU A 37 -2.47 1.88 20.01
C LEU A 37 -1.34 1.29 19.17
N LEU A 38 -0.53 0.39 19.74
CA LEU A 38 0.52 -0.33 19.01
C LEU A 38 -0.07 -1.16 17.87
N SER A 39 -1.20 -1.85 18.10
CA SER A 39 -1.87 -2.64 17.07
C SER A 39 -2.43 -1.78 15.93
N LEU A 40 -3.00 -0.62 16.25
CA LEU A 40 -3.51 0.34 15.27
C LEU A 40 -2.35 0.96 14.48
N PHE A 41 -1.27 1.36 15.17
CA PHE A 41 -0.06 1.86 14.54
C PHE A 41 0.56 0.82 13.61
N ALA A 42 0.73 -0.43 14.07
CA ALA A 42 1.28 -1.50 13.25
C ALA A 42 0.41 -1.79 12.02
N ARG A 43 -0.92 -1.79 12.17
CA ARG A 43 -1.86 -1.94 11.04
C ARG A 43 -1.75 -0.78 10.06
N TYR A 44 -1.75 0.46 10.55
CA TYR A 44 -1.60 1.65 9.72
C TYR A 44 -0.26 1.62 8.99
N TRP A 45 0.84 1.36 9.71
CA TRP A 45 2.18 1.27 9.16
C TRP A 45 2.28 0.20 8.08
N TRP A 46 1.74 -1.00 8.34
CA TRP A 46 1.69 -2.05 7.33
C TRP A 46 0.87 -1.62 6.12
N ARG A 47 -0.28 -0.98 6.32
CA ARG A 47 -1.19 -0.61 5.24
C ARG A 47 -0.63 0.50 4.35
N GLU A 48 0.02 1.51 4.93
CA GLU A 48 0.49 2.68 4.20
C GLU A 48 1.98 2.61 3.83
N MET A 49 2.84 2.04 4.67
CA MET A 49 4.31 2.12 4.51
C MET A 49 4.95 0.81 4.00
N ARG A 50 4.15 -0.17 3.57
CA ARG A 50 4.70 -1.43 3.03
C ARG A 50 5.24 -1.30 1.60
N TRP A 51 4.87 -0.26 0.87
CA TRP A 51 5.23 -0.14 -0.54
C TRP A 51 6.74 0.02 -0.74
N ARG A 52 7.29 -0.77 -1.66
CA ARG A 52 8.73 -0.89 -1.91
C ARG A 52 9.07 -0.80 -3.39
N TRP A 53 8.13 -1.06 -4.28
CA TRP A 53 8.33 -1.11 -5.73
C TRP A 53 7.20 -0.39 -6.45
N ILE A 54 7.48 0.09 -7.65
CA ILE A 54 6.46 0.44 -8.63
C ILE A 54 6.73 -0.42 -9.87
N VAL A 55 5.72 -1.13 -10.34
CA VAL A 55 5.82 -2.03 -11.49
C VAL A 55 4.93 -1.50 -12.60
N VAL A 56 5.54 -1.21 -13.75
CA VAL A 56 4.87 -0.64 -14.92
C VAL A 56 4.55 -1.75 -15.93
N HIS A 57 3.32 -1.72 -16.41
CA HIS A 57 2.74 -2.68 -17.34
C HIS A 57 2.12 -1.98 -18.55
N HIS A 58 1.91 -2.74 -19.62
CA HIS A 58 0.99 -2.39 -20.69
C HIS A 58 -0.15 -3.42 -20.76
N THR A 59 -1.26 -3.06 -21.38
CA THR A 59 -2.38 -3.99 -21.57
C THR A 59 -2.18 -4.94 -22.76
N ALA A 60 -1.20 -4.67 -23.64
CA ALA A 60 -1.01 -5.36 -24.91
C ALA A 60 -2.24 -5.28 -25.85
N SER A 61 -3.08 -4.27 -25.63
CA SER A 61 -4.30 -3.98 -26.40
C SER A 61 -4.54 -2.48 -26.40
N ASP A 62 -4.91 -1.93 -27.55
CA ASP A 62 -5.12 -0.49 -27.75
C ASP A 62 -6.52 -0.03 -27.34
N ILE A 63 -7.28 -0.90 -26.69
CA ILE A 63 -8.66 -0.66 -26.31
C ILE A 63 -8.85 -1.09 -24.85
N GLY A 64 -9.52 -0.25 -24.07
CA GLY A 64 -10.01 -0.60 -22.74
C GLY A 64 -9.94 0.55 -21.75
N ASN A 65 -10.40 0.28 -20.53
CA ASN A 65 -10.35 1.15 -19.36
C ASN A 65 -10.36 0.30 -18.08
N MET A 66 -10.43 0.94 -16.91
CA MET A 66 -10.46 0.24 -15.61
C MET A 66 -11.54 -0.85 -15.57
N GLU A 67 -12.78 -0.50 -15.91
CA GLU A 67 -13.92 -1.40 -15.79
C GLU A 67 -13.86 -2.58 -16.77
N TYR A 68 -13.39 -2.32 -18.00
CA TYR A 68 -13.19 -3.37 -19.00
C TYR A 68 -12.20 -4.44 -18.50
N TYR A 69 -11.02 -4.03 -18.03
CA TYR A 69 -10.01 -4.97 -17.55
C TYR A 69 -10.35 -5.57 -16.19
N ARG A 70 -11.11 -4.87 -15.34
CA ARG A 70 -11.67 -5.43 -14.11
C ARG A 70 -12.56 -6.61 -14.45
N ARG A 71 -13.57 -6.41 -15.29
CA ARG A 71 -14.50 -7.48 -15.70
C ARG A 71 -13.75 -8.66 -16.32
N LEU A 72 -12.84 -8.40 -17.26
CA LEU A 72 -12.03 -9.44 -17.90
C LEU A 72 -11.26 -10.29 -16.87
N HIS A 73 -10.57 -9.66 -15.92
CA HIS A 73 -9.82 -10.40 -14.89
C HIS A 73 -10.72 -11.17 -13.92
N MET A 74 -11.89 -10.61 -13.56
CA MET A 74 -12.85 -11.31 -12.71
C MET A 74 -13.44 -12.53 -13.41
N GLU A 75 -13.84 -12.39 -14.68
CA GLU A 75 -14.45 -13.45 -15.47
C GLU A 75 -13.46 -14.55 -15.86
N GLU A 76 -12.27 -14.18 -16.35
CA GLU A 76 -11.30 -15.15 -16.87
C GLU A 76 -10.36 -15.73 -15.80
N ARG A 77 -10.07 -14.97 -14.73
CA ARG A 77 -9.08 -15.36 -13.72
C ARG A 77 -9.67 -15.57 -12.32
N GLY A 78 -10.95 -15.26 -12.12
CA GLY A 78 -11.62 -15.39 -10.82
C GLY A 78 -11.05 -14.45 -9.75
N TRP A 79 -10.40 -13.36 -10.15
CA TRP A 79 -9.88 -12.37 -9.21
C TRP A 79 -11.01 -11.50 -8.65
N SER A 80 -10.77 -10.88 -7.50
CA SER A 80 -11.77 -9.99 -6.87
C SER A 80 -11.83 -8.60 -7.51
N ASP A 81 -10.81 -8.22 -8.28
CA ASP A 81 -10.68 -6.94 -8.97
C ASP A 81 -9.67 -7.10 -10.14
N ILE A 82 -9.42 -6.02 -10.87
CA ILE A 82 -8.33 -5.91 -11.85
C ILE A 82 -6.95 -6.22 -11.24
N ALA A 83 -6.00 -6.66 -12.05
CA ALA A 83 -4.63 -6.98 -11.62
C ALA A 83 -3.81 -5.82 -11.04
N TYR A 84 -4.22 -4.57 -11.25
CA TYR A 84 -3.39 -3.37 -11.11
C TYR A 84 -4.00 -2.39 -10.11
N HIS A 85 -3.17 -1.54 -9.49
CA HIS A 85 -3.68 -0.47 -8.62
C HIS A 85 -4.18 0.72 -9.43
N PHE A 86 -3.50 1.03 -10.53
CA PHE A 86 -3.80 2.15 -11.40
C PHE A 86 -3.82 1.74 -12.86
N ILE A 87 -4.68 2.39 -13.64
CA ILE A 87 -4.66 2.36 -15.11
C ILE A 87 -4.49 3.77 -15.65
N ILE A 88 -3.69 3.91 -16.71
CA ILE A 88 -3.52 5.16 -17.45
C ILE A 88 -4.06 4.95 -18.86
N ASN A 89 -5.14 5.66 -19.17
CA ASN A 89 -5.93 5.41 -20.37
C ASN A 89 -5.33 6.07 -21.63
N ASN A 90 -5.65 5.51 -22.78
CA ASN A 90 -5.25 6.00 -24.10
C ASN A 90 -6.38 6.75 -24.85
N GLY A 91 -7.48 7.07 -24.17
CA GLY A 91 -8.63 7.77 -24.76
C GLY A 91 -9.72 6.86 -25.34
N THR A 92 -9.54 5.54 -25.30
CA THR A 92 -10.61 4.60 -25.68
C THR A 92 -11.60 4.37 -24.53
N HIS A 93 -12.72 3.69 -24.79
CA HIS A 93 -13.71 3.34 -23.76
C HIS A 93 -14.23 4.56 -22.96
N ASN A 94 -14.48 5.68 -23.64
CA ASN A 94 -14.99 6.92 -23.06
C ASN A 94 -14.10 7.52 -21.96
N THR A 95 -12.78 7.43 -22.13
CA THR A 95 -11.78 8.05 -21.26
C THR A 95 -11.03 9.14 -22.01
N ALA A 96 -10.26 9.96 -21.30
CA ALA A 96 -9.28 10.86 -21.90
C ALA A 96 -7.88 10.22 -21.95
N VAL A 97 -7.06 10.62 -22.93
CA VAL A 97 -5.65 10.20 -22.99
C VAL A 97 -4.92 10.71 -21.73
N GLY A 98 -4.20 9.82 -21.05
CA GLY A 98 -3.51 10.13 -19.79
C GLY A 98 -4.42 10.17 -18.56
N GLN A 99 -5.72 9.92 -18.70
CA GLN A 99 -6.61 9.80 -17.55
C GLN A 99 -6.18 8.62 -16.67
N VAL A 100 -5.91 8.91 -15.40
CA VAL A 100 -5.59 7.89 -14.38
C VAL A 100 -6.88 7.47 -13.68
N GLU A 101 -7.11 6.17 -13.57
CA GLU A 101 -8.17 5.60 -12.71
C GLU A 101 -7.54 4.70 -11.64
N GLU A 102 -8.19 4.64 -10.47
CA GLU A 102 -7.77 3.84 -9.31
C GLU A 102 -8.67 2.62 -9.13
N SER A 103 -8.09 1.47 -8.78
CA SER A 103 -8.84 0.25 -8.48
C SER A 103 -9.23 0.15 -7.00
N ASN A 104 -10.11 -0.81 -6.66
CA ASN A 104 -10.41 -1.08 -5.25
C ASN A 104 -9.19 -1.64 -4.53
N LEU A 105 -8.26 -2.29 -5.25
CA LEU A 105 -7.00 -2.72 -4.65
C LEU A 105 -6.19 -1.54 -4.08
N TRP A 106 -6.20 -0.41 -4.77
CA TRP A 106 -5.53 0.79 -4.28
C TRP A 106 -6.26 1.40 -3.08
N HIS A 107 -7.58 1.57 -3.21
CA HIS A 107 -8.45 2.10 -2.17
C HIS A 107 -8.32 1.30 -0.86
N ASP A 108 -8.36 -0.03 -0.97
CA ASP A 108 -8.29 -0.95 0.17
C ASP A 108 -6.86 -1.20 0.64
N ARG A 109 -5.86 -0.65 -0.07
CA ARG A 109 -4.44 -0.89 0.18
C ARG A 109 -4.13 -2.38 0.23
N SER A 110 -4.63 -3.14 -0.74
CA SER A 110 -4.40 -4.57 -0.87
C SER A 110 -3.25 -4.87 -1.85
N GLY A 111 -2.85 -6.14 -1.95
CA GLY A 111 -1.84 -6.55 -2.92
C GLY A 111 -2.43 -6.65 -4.33
N ASN A 112 -1.58 -6.54 -5.35
CA ASN A 112 -1.98 -6.65 -6.74
C ASN A 112 -1.88 -8.09 -7.28
N PHE A 113 -2.27 -8.31 -8.54
CA PHE A 113 -2.16 -9.63 -9.21
C PHE A 113 -1.36 -9.56 -10.52
N SER A 114 -0.59 -8.49 -10.70
CA SER A 114 0.04 -8.14 -11.98
C SER A 114 1.25 -9.01 -12.35
N THR A 115 1.82 -9.74 -11.39
CA THR A 115 3.02 -10.57 -11.57
C THR A 115 2.83 -11.97 -10.99
N ARG A 116 3.72 -12.92 -11.31
CA ARG A 116 3.76 -14.23 -10.62
C ARG A 116 4.56 -14.20 -9.30
N ASN A 117 5.13 -13.04 -8.94
CA ASN A 117 5.93 -12.90 -7.74
C ASN A 117 5.07 -12.34 -6.61
N TRP A 118 4.69 -13.22 -5.68
CA TRP A 118 3.90 -12.85 -4.50
C TRP A 118 4.49 -11.66 -3.74
N TYR A 119 5.81 -11.64 -3.49
CA TYR A 119 6.43 -10.56 -2.74
C TYR A 119 6.28 -9.21 -3.47
N VAL A 120 6.46 -9.16 -4.79
CA VAL A 120 6.24 -7.93 -5.55
C VAL A 120 4.77 -7.55 -5.59
N ASN A 121 3.86 -8.52 -5.66
CA ASN A 121 2.42 -8.26 -5.59
C ASN A 121 2.00 -7.69 -4.21
N THR A 122 2.64 -8.14 -3.12
CA THR A 122 2.39 -7.69 -1.73
C THR A 122 3.10 -6.40 -1.38
N PHE A 123 4.17 -6.00 -2.05
CA PHE A 123 4.95 -4.81 -1.69
C PHE A 123 5.12 -3.82 -2.84
N GLY A 124 4.59 -4.11 -4.02
CA GLY A 124 4.74 -3.28 -5.22
C GLY A 124 3.43 -2.65 -5.65
N ILE A 125 3.51 -1.42 -6.16
CA ILE A 125 2.39 -0.71 -6.77
C ILE A 125 2.40 -0.99 -8.27
N ALA A 126 1.42 -1.75 -8.75
CA ALA A 126 1.25 -2.00 -10.18
C ALA A 126 0.48 -0.87 -10.90
N ILE A 127 1.08 -0.31 -11.95
CA ILE A 127 0.49 0.70 -12.84
C ILE A 127 0.46 0.11 -14.25
N VAL A 128 -0.69 0.12 -14.90
CA VAL A 128 -0.83 -0.33 -16.29
C VAL A 128 -1.19 0.83 -17.21
N LEU A 129 -0.62 0.86 -18.41
CA LEU A 129 -1.01 1.78 -19.47
C LEU A 129 -1.82 1.02 -20.53
N VAL A 130 -2.94 1.59 -20.98
CA VAL A 130 -3.69 1.04 -22.11
C VAL A 130 -2.88 1.25 -23.39
N GLY A 131 -2.54 0.17 -24.07
CA GLY A 131 -1.78 0.18 -25.34
C GLY A 131 -0.94 -1.08 -25.55
N ASN A 132 -0.52 -1.30 -26.80
CA ASN A 132 0.47 -2.32 -27.15
C ASN A 132 1.82 -1.72 -27.53
N PHE A 133 2.61 -1.36 -26.52
CA PHE A 133 3.94 -0.77 -26.75
C PHE A 133 5.04 -1.75 -27.20
N GLU A 134 4.68 -2.97 -27.61
CA GLU A 134 5.57 -3.75 -28.48
C GLU A 134 5.49 -3.29 -29.94
N GLU A 135 4.34 -2.73 -30.35
CA GLU A 135 4.05 -2.37 -31.73
C GLU A 135 4.20 -0.87 -32.00
N HIS A 136 3.94 -0.01 -31.02
CA HIS A 136 4.00 1.44 -31.20
C HIS A 136 4.47 2.19 -29.95
N ASP A 137 4.80 3.47 -30.11
CA ASP A 137 5.25 4.33 -29.01
C ASP A 137 4.13 4.66 -28.01
N VAL A 138 4.56 5.04 -26.80
CA VAL A 138 3.66 5.54 -25.76
C VAL A 138 3.27 6.99 -26.08
N PRO A 139 1.97 7.32 -26.16
CA PRO A 139 1.52 8.69 -26.35
C PRO A 139 2.14 9.64 -25.32
N PRO A 140 2.65 10.83 -25.72
CA PRO A 140 3.32 11.75 -24.80
C PRO A 140 2.50 12.11 -23.57
N VAL A 141 1.18 12.28 -23.72
CA VAL A 141 0.25 12.58 -22.62
C VAL A 141 0.14 11.41 -21.64
N GLN A 142 0.12 10.15 -22.12
CA GLN A 142 0.17 8.98 -21.23
C GLN A 142 1.51 8.86 -20.51
N LYS A 143 2.62 9.15 -21.21
CA LYS A 143 3.96 9.14 -20.62
C LYS A 143 4.09 10.19 -19.51
N GLU A 144 3.61 11.41 -19.75
CA GLU A 144 3.60 12.47 -18.75
C GLU A 144 2.75 12.10 -17.52
N ALA A 145 1.55 11.54 -17.74
CA ALA A 145 0.70 11.06 -16.65
C ALA A 145 1.39 9.95 -15.85
N LEU A 146 2.09 9.03 -16.52
CA LEU A 146 2.87 7.98 -15.87
C LEU A 146 3.97 8.57 -14.98
N VAL A 147 4.80 9.47 -15.52
CA VAL A 147 5.90 10.08 -14.77
C VAL A 147 5.38 10.82 -13.55
N LYS A 148 4.33 11.64 -13.70
CA LYS A 148 3.71 12.38 -12.59
C LYS A 148 3.16 11.45 -11.51
N LEU A 149 2.42 10.42 -11.90
CA LEU A 149 1.87 9.45 -10.96
C LEU A 149 2.98 8.72 -10.20
N ILE A 150 4.02 8.26 -10.92
CA ILE A 150 5.16 7.58 -10.30
C ILE A 150 5.90 8.50 -9.34
N ALA A 151 6.16 9.76 -9.70
CA ALA A 151 6.84 10.73 -8.83
C ALA A 151 6.07 10.94 -7.52
N VAL A 152 4.76 11.20 -7.59
CA VAL A 152 3.90 11.37 -6.40
C VAL A 152 3.92 10.13 -5.49
N LEU A 153 3.87 8.94 -6.09
CA LEU A 153 3.90 7.68 -5.32
C LEU A 153 5.30 7.41 -4.74
N ALA A 154 6.34 7.66 -5.52
CA ALA A 154 7.72 7.44 -5.12
C ALA A 154 8.11 8.33 -3.94
N ASP A 155 7.78 9.63 -4.01
CA ASP A 155 7.98 10.57 -2.91
C ASP A 155 7.21 10.14 -1.66
N ARG A 156 5.88 9.96 -1.79
CA ARG A 156 5.01 9.61 -0.66
C ARG A 156 5.46 8.37 0.10
N TYR A 157 5.95 7.35 -0.60
CA TYR A 157 6.30 6.06 -0.01
C TYR A 157 7.82 5.83 0.08
N ASN A 158 8.63 6.85 -0.19
CA ASN A 158 10.10 6.76 -0.21
C ASN A 158 10.61 5.59 -1.06
N ILE A 159 10.02 5.40 -2.24
CA ILE A 159 10.42 4.35 -3.19
C ILE A 159 11.54 4.92 -4.06
N PRO A 160 12.77 4.38 -3.98
CA PRO A 160 13.89 4.89 -4.75
C PRO A 160 13.72 4.55 -6.24
N VAL A 161 14.31 5.35 -7.13
CA VAL A 161 14.07 5.25 -8.58
C VAL A 161 14.50 3.90 -9.18
N GLU A 162 15.46 3.23 -8.57
CA GLU A 162 15.93 1.90 -8.96
C GLU A 162 14.87 0.81 -8.74
N ARG A 163 13.85 1.08 -7.91
CA ARG A 163 12.72 0.17 -7.67
C ARG A 163 11.46 0.51 -8.46
N ILE A 164 11.57 1.45 -9.40
CA ILE A 164 10.59 1.66 -10.46
C ILE A 164 11.00 0.75 -11.61
N ILE A 165 10.26 -0.31 -11.88
CA ILE A 165 10.64 -1.34 -12.86
C ILE A 165 9.51 -1.63 -13.85
N GLY A 166 9.86 -2.07 -15.05
CA GLY A 166 8.93 -2.68 -15.98
C GLY A 166 8.78 -4.17 -15.69
N HIS A 167 7.62 -4.75 -16.03
CA HIS A 167 7.35 -6.17 -15.78
C HIS A 167 8.44 -7.13 -16.31
N ARG A 168 9.03 -6.82 -17.48
CA ARG A 168 10.14 -7.58 -18.09
C ARG A 168 11.42 -7.63 -17.25
N GLU A 169 11.66 -6.64 -16.40
CA GLU A 169 12.88 -6.58 -15.60
C GLU A 169 12.83 -7.55 -14.41
N MET A 170 11.66 -8.15 -14.15
CA MET A 170 11.46 -9.15 -13.09
C MET A 170 11.00 -10.51 -13.58
N GLN A 171 10.45 -10.61 -14.81
CA GLN A 171 9.92 -11.86 -15.36
C GLN A 171 10.15 -11.96 -16.86
N ASN A 172 10.15 -13.18 -17.40
CA ASN A 172 10.20 -13.41 -18.84
C ASN A 172 8.86 -13.06 -19.49
N THR A 173 8.73 -11.81 -19.94
CA THR A 173 7.56 -11.24 -20.61
C THR A 173 7.99 -10.08 -21.51
N ARG A 174 7.20 -9.78 -22.54
CA ARG A 174 7.38 -8.56 -23.34
C ARG A 174 6.82 -7.31 -22.67
N CYS A 175 5.96 -7.45 -21.65
CA CYS A 175 5.43 -6.31 -20.92
C CYS A 175 6.55 -5.49 -20.24
N PRO A 176 6.57 -4.15 -20.30
CA PRO A 176 5.50 -3.24 -20.75
C PRO A 176 5.63 -2.77 -22.21
N GLY A 177 6.34 -3.49 -23.07
CA GLY A 177 6.56 -3.08 -24.45
C GLY A 177 7.93 -2.46 -24.71
N ARG A 178 8.57 -2.80 -25.84
CA ARG A 178 9.92 -2.33 -26.20
C ARG A 178 9.98 -0.84 -26.49
N HIS A 179 8.83 -0.22 -26.77
CA HIS A 179 8.70 1.21 -26.99
C HIS A 179 8.41 2.00 -25.70
N LEU A 180 8.30 1.33 -24.53
CA LEU A 180 8.32 1.99 -23.23
C LEU A 180 9.69 1.80 -22.57
N ASN A 181 10.56 2.80 -22.71
CA ASN A 181 11.91 2.78 -22.17
C ASN A 181 11.92 3.08 -20.66
N MET A 182 12.05 2.06 -19.82
CA MET A 182 12.07 2.22 -18.36
C MET A 182 13.27 3.01 -17.83
N ALA A 183 14.40 3.05 -18.54
CA ALA A 183 15.52 3.91 -18.14
C ALA A 183 15.19 5.39 -18.33
N GLU A 184 14.53 5.74 -19.44
CA GLU A 184 14.01 7.08 -19.68
C GLU A 184 12.98 7.47 -18.61
N ILE A 185 12.03 6.58 -18.29
CA ILE A 185 11.03 6.84 -17.24
C ILE A 185 11.68 7.12 -15.89
N ARG A 186 12.68 6.34 -15.47
CA ARG A 186 13.40 6.58 -14.21
C ARG A 186 14.10 7.93 -14.18
N LEU A 187 14.72 8.33 -15.29
CA LEU A 187 15.38 9.65 -15.41
C LEU A 187 14.36 10.78 -15.29
N LEU A 188 13.23 10.69 -16.01
CA LEU A 188 12.18 11.71 -15.95
C LEU A 188 11.57 11.81 -14.55
N VAL A 189 11.36 10.68 -13.86
CA VAL A 189 10.89 10.68 -12.48
C VAL A 189 11.93 11.29 -11.54
N TYR A 190 13.20 10.93 -11.69
CA TYR A 190 14.29 11.51 -10.91
C TYR A 190 14.34 13.03 -11.05
N ASP A 191 14.21 13.54 -12.28
CA ASP A 191 14.20 14.97 -12.56
C ASP A 191 12.98 15.66 -11.94
N GLN A 192 11.79 15.03 -12.03
CA GLN A 192 10.58 15.57 -11.41
C GLN A 192 10.70 15.66 -9.88
N LEU A 193 11.24 14.63 -9.21
CA LEU A 193 11.45 14.61 -7.76
C LEU A 193 12.43 15.68 -7.25
N ARG A 194 13.25 16.28 -8.12
CA ARG A 194 14.20 17.34 -7.76
C ARG A 194 13.67 18.75 -7.95
N GLN A 195 12.53 18.90 -8.62
CA GLN A 195 11.93 20.19 -8.95
C GLN A 195 10.87 20.63 -7.93
N GLU A 196 10.41 19.70 -7.07
CA GLU A 196 9.48 19.92 -5.96
C GLU A 196 10.21 20.11 -4.63
#